data_AF-A0A524NJB0-F1
#
_entry.id   AF-A0A524NJB0-F1
#
_cell.length_a   1.000
_cell.length_b   1.000
_cell.length_c   1.000
_cell.angle_alpha   90.00
_cell.angle_beta   90.00
_cell.angle_gamma   90.00
#
_symmetry.space_group_name_H-M   'P 1'
#
loop_
_entity.id
_entity.type
_entity.pdbx_description
1 polymer ?
#
loop_
_entity_poly.entity_id
_entity_poly.type
_entity_poly.pdbx_seq_one_letter_code
_entity_poly.pdbx_strand_id
1 'polypeptide(L)'
;MKASFGLLPAMAVVSLVVTASAATDPVLKCEASKLSAAGKGAAAILKCHATAATKRAAIDATCLQKANSKMSAAFSKSEKTGPCPNVTDLTSVGALADALGTDIAAAIPAGVDGGKCAGKKLKAAGKRTSTMLKALANDRKKTDAEKLTAALAKADDKLASGFDAAESKLTCETAGDKCSIPVPIDDYAQRVAVIRFSGCPDQLLYGTEGNRMRRYDIDTIGTGTLVEDIFIEQANLDPSGRDVNGPICPLP
;
A
#
# COMPACT_ATOMS: atom_id res chain seq x y z
N MET A 1 24.06 37.22 -62.44
CA MET A 1 23.43 37.70 -61.18
C MET A 1 24.04 36.89 -60.03
N LYS A 2 24.82 37.54 -59.16
CA LYS A 2 25.50 36.94 -57.98
C LYS A 2 24.56 37.05 -56.79
N ALA A 3 24.29 35.97 -56.07
CA ALA A 3 23.60 35.99 -54.78
C ALA A 3 24.57 35.48 -53.70
N SER A 4 24.87 36.36 -52.74
CA SER A 4 25.76 36.15 -51.60
C SER A 4 25.01 35.46 -50.45
N PHE A 5 25.61 34.42 -49.86
CA PHE A 5 25.13 33.78 -48.63
C PHE A 5 25.61 34.56 -47.41
N GLY A 6 24.68 35.07 -46.60
CA GLY A 6 24.95 35.76 -45.33
C GLY A 6 25.04 34.79 -44.16
N LEU A 7 26.12 34.95 -43.38
CA LEU A 7 26.49 34.22 -42.17
C LEU A 7 25.64 34.69 -40.98
N LEU A 8 24.95 33.80 -40.25
CA LEU A 8 24.33 34.10 -38.94
C LEU A 8 25.29 33.70 -37.78
N PRO A 9 25.34 34.45 -36.66
CA PRO A 9 26.20 34.15 -35.53
C PRO A 9 25.58 33.10 -34.61
N ALA A 10 26.40 32.15 -34.14
CA ALA A 10 26.03 31.15 -33.15
C ALA A 10 25.97 31.79 -31.74
N MET A 11 24.79 31.85 -31.13
CA MET A 11 24.63 32.14 -29.70
C MET A 11 25.00 30.90 -28.88
N ALA A 12 26.08 31.00 -28.11
CA ALA A 12 26.49 29.98 -27.16
C ALA A 12 25.58 30.02 -25.91
N VAL A 13 24.76 28.99 -25.73
CA VAL A 13 23.96 28.77 -24.52
C VAL A 13 24.87 28.17 -23.46
N VAL A 14 25.23 28.96 -22.45
CA VAL A 14 25.98 28.49 -21.27
C VAL A 14 24.98 27.83 -20.32
N SER A 15 24.88 26.51 -20.38
CA SER A 15 24.11 25.71 -19.42
C SER A 15 24.85 25.67 -18.07
N LEU A 16 24.33 26.39 -17.08
CA LEU A 16 24.78 26.32 -15.69
C LEU A 16 24.36 24.97 -15.11
N VAL A 17 25.26 23.99 -15.07
CA VAL A 17 25.01 22.70 -14.41
C VAL A 17 25.15 22.91 -12.90
N VAL A 18 24.04 23.21 -12.23
CA VAL A 18 23.97 23.18 -10.77
C VAL A 18 23.98 21.72 -10.33
N THR A 19 25.13 21.19 -9.93
CA THR A 19 25.22 19.91 -9.22
C THR A 19 24.78 20.11 -7.77
N ALA A 20 23.47 20.17 -7.56
CA ALA A 20 22.89 20.10 -6.22
C ALA A 20 23.22 18.72 -5.62
N SER A 21 24.21 18.68 -4.72
CA SER A 21 24.46 17.50 -3.89
C SER A 21 23.29 17.33 -2.93
N ALA A 22 22.37 16.43 -3.29
CA ALA A 22 21.19 16.12 -2.49
C ALA A 22 21.60 15.45 -1.17
N ALA A 23 21.83 16.26 -0.13
CA ALA A 23 21.77 15.79 1.24
C ALA A 23 20.35 15.23 1.45
N THR A 24 20.24 13.92 1.68
CA THR A 24 18.94 13.27 1.89
C THR A 24 18.30 13.85 3.14
N ASP A 25 17.15 14.51 2.95
CA ASP A 25 16.35 15.14 3.99
C ASP A 25 16.17 14.22 5.21
N PRO A 26 16.59 14.65 6.42
CA PRO A 26 16.38 13.92 7.67
C PRO A 26 14.94 13.45 7.90
N VAL A 27 13.95 14.24 7.44
CA VAL A 27 12.53 13.90 7.50
C VAL A 27 12.24 12.66 6.67
N LEU A 28 12.60 12.68 5.39
CA LEU A 28 12.40 11.56 4.47
C LEU A 28 13.13 10.29 4.93
N LYS A 29 14.30 10.44 5.57
CA LYS A 29 15.03 9.32 6.19
C LYS A 29 14.29 8.72 7.37
N CYS A 30 13.73 9.55 8.25
CA CYS A 30 12.94 9.02 9.36
C CYS A 30 11.69 8.30 8.84
N GLU A 31 10.93 8.93 7.95
CA GLU A 31 9.70 8.36 7.39
C GLU A 31 9.95 7.00 6.72
N ALA A 32 10.97 6.92 5.87
CA ALA A 32 11.39 5.68 5.24
C ALA A 32 11.78 4.60 6.25
N SER A 33 12.42 5.00 7.36
CA SER A 33 12.82 4.08 8.42
C SER A 33 11.63 3.56 9.22
N LYS A 34 10.65 4.42 9.54
CA LYS A 34 9.39 4.02 10.19
C LYS A 34 8.53 3.13 9.30
N LEU A 35 8.38 3.45 8.01
CA LEU A 35 7.71 2.57 7.03
C LEU A 35 8.36 1.18 6.97
N SER A 36 9.69 1.15 6.89
CA SER A 36 10.44 -0.11 6.89
C SER A 36 10.30 -0.88 8.21
N ALA A 37 10.19 -0.19 9.34
CA ALA A 37 9.96 -0.79 10.64
C ALA A 37 8.55 -1.37 10.75
N ALA A 38 7.53 -0.63 10.32
CA ALA A 38 6.13 -1.06 10.29
C ALA A 38 5.95 -2.31 9.42
N GLY A 39 6.54 -2.34 8.23
CA GLY A 39 6.49 -3.51 7.35
C GLY A 39 7.15 -4.76 7.97
N LYS A 40 8.27 -4.58 8.70
CA LYS A 40 8.94 -5.69 9.40
C LYS A 40 8.17 -6.14 10.65
N GLY A 41 7.54 -5.21 11.37
CA GLY A 41 6.68 -5.49 12.52
C GLY A 41 5.48 -6.34 12.13
N ALA A 42 4.72 -5.90 11.12
CA ALA A 42 3.59 -6.65 10.56
C ALA A 42 4.01 -8.05 10.06
N ALA A 43 5.16 -8.15 9.36
CA ALA A 43 5.68 -9.45 8.94
C ALA A 43 6.04 -10.38 10.11
N ALA A 44 6.50 -9.83 11.24
CA ALA A 44 6.79 -10.59 12.44
C ALA A 44 5.50 -11.05 13.16
N ILE A 45 4.47 -10.20 13.21
CA ILE A 45 3.14 -10.55 13.71
C ILE A 45 2.53 -11.68 12.88
N LEU A 46 2.52 -11.55 11.55
CA LEU A 46 2.04 -12.62 10.65
C LEU A 46 2.83 -13.92 10.79
N LYS A 47 4.12 -13.86 11.16
CA LYS A 47 4.91 -15.04 11.51
C LYS A 47 4.46 -15.69 12.83
N CYS A 48 3.99 -14.91 13.80
CA CYS A 48 3.35 -15.44 15.02
C CYS A 48 2.06 -16.18 14.68
N HIS A 49 1.17 -15.59 13.88
CA HIS A 49 -0.03 -16.27 13.37
C HIS A 49 0.31 -17.53 12.58
N ALA A 50 1.33 -17.47 11.72
CA ALA A 50 1.79 -18.64 10.97
C ALA A 50 2.25 -19.79 11.88
N THR A 51 2.92 -19.46 12.99
CA THR A 51 3.39 -20.44 13.97
C THR A 51 2.23 -21.04 14.74
N ALA A 52 1.25 -20.22 15.13
CA ALA A 52 0.02 -20.65 15.78
C ALA A 52 -0.78 -21.61 14.88
N ALA A 53 -0.95 -21.24 13.60
CA ALA A 53 -1.60 -22.07 12.59
C ALA A 53 -0.92 -23.45 12.45
N THR A 54 0.40 -23.47 12.23
CA THR A 54 1.15 -24.74 12.09
C THR A 54 1.15 -25.60 13.37
N LYS A 55 1.02 -24.99 14.54
CA LYS A 55 0.91 -25.71 15.82
C LYS A 55 -0.53 -26.08 16.19
N ARG A 56 -1.53 -25.60 15.45
CA ARG A 56 -2.96 -25.69 15.81
C ARG A 56 -3.22 -25.23 17.24
N ALA A 57 -2.58 -24.13 17.62
CA ALA A 57 -2.65 -23.57 18.96
C ALA A 57 -3.11 -22.12 18.92
N ALA A 58 -3.56 -21.61 20.07
CA ALA A 58 -3.78 -20.18 20.24
C ALA A 58 -2.49 -19.40 19.96
N ILE A 59 -2.63 -18.13 19.56
CA ILE A 59 -1.49 -17.27 19.32
C ILE A 59 -0.69 -17.06 20.61
N ASP A 60 0.62 -17.22 20.51
CA ASP A 60 1.53 -16.99 21.62
C ASP A 60 1.68 -15.48 21.87
N ALA A 61 1.12 -15.01 22.98
CA ALA A 61 1.19 -13.60 23.38
C ALA A 61 2.64 -13.10 23.50
N THR A 62 3.59 -13.96 23.89
CA THR A 62 5.01 -13.59 23.97
C THR A 62 5.63 -13.41 22.58
N CYS A 63 5.10 -14.09 21.56
CA CYS A 63 5.52 -13.88 20.18
C CYS A 63 5.10 -12.50 19.69
N LEU A 64 3.83 -12.13 19.91
CA LEU A 64 3.30 -10.79 19.58
C LEU A 64 4.07 -9.70 20.32
N GLN A 65 4.27 -9.85 21.63
CA GLN A 65 5.03 -8.90 22.43
C GLN A 65 6.46 -8.71 21.89
N LYS A 66 7.14 -9.78 21.49
CA LYS A 66 8.49 -9.70 20.88
C LYS A 66 8.46 -9.00 19.51
N ALA A 67 7.44 -9.21 18.70
CA ALA A 67 7.27 -8.52 17.42
C ALA A 67 7.08 -7.01 17.64
N ASN A 68 6.14 -6.64 18.52
CA ASN A 68 5.86 -5.25 18.88
C ASN A 68 7.06 -4.55 19.54
N SER A 69 7.80 -5.24 20.42
CA SER A 69 9.02 -4.68 21.03
C SER A 69 10.12 -4.37 20.00
N LYS A 70 10.30 -5.24 18.99
CA LYS A 70 11.26 -5.00 17.90
C LYS A 70 10.84 -3.85 17.00
N MET A 71 9.54 -3.72 16.74
CA MET A 71 8.98 -2.59 16.00
C MET A 71 9.18 -1.29 16.77
N SER A 72 8.85 -1.26 18.06
CA SER A 72 9.08 -0.12 18.95
C SER A 72 10.55 0.33 18.95
N ALA A 73 11.49 -0.60 19.15
CA ALA A 73 12.92 -0.28 19.12
C ALA A 73 13.37 0.30 17.76
N ALA A 74 12.80 -0.17 16.65
CA ALA A 74 13.08 0.36 15.33
C ALA A 74 12.47 1.76 15.11
N PHE A 75 11.29 2.04 15.66
CA PHE A 75 10.67 3.37 15.66
C PHE A 75 11.51 4.36 16.46
N SER A 76 11.90 4.02 17.70
CA SER A 76 12.76 4.87 18.53
C SER A 76 14.13 5.11 17.88
N LYS A 77 14.67 4.15 17.11
CA LYS A 77 15.88 4.36 16.33
C LYS A 77 15.67 5.32 15.15
N SER A 78 14.50 5.27 14.52
CA SER A 78 14.15 6.13 13.39
C SER A 78 14.00 7.59 13.83
N GLU A 79 13.42 7.84 15.00
CA GLU A 79 13.23 9.20 15.53
C GLU A 79 14.54 9.91 15.86
N LYS A 80 15.62 9.16 16.06
CA LYS A 80 16.97 9.73 16.21
C LYS A 80 17.51 10.36 14.92
N THR A 81 16.93 10.05 13.76
CA THR A 81 17.40 10.62 12.48
C THR A 81 16.79 11.98 12.17
N GLY A 82 15.73 12.40 12.87
CA GLY A 82 15.01 13.66 12.65
C GLY A 82 13.50 13.51 12.89
N PRO A 83 12.74 14.61 12.76
CA PRO A 83 11.28 14.58 12.87
C PRO A 83 10.64 13.77 11.73
N CYS A 84 9.48 13.16 11.99
CA CYS A 84 8.77 12.29 11.03
C CYS A 84 7.28 12.60 11.08
N PRO A 85 6.83 13.71 10.45
CA PRO A 85 5.48 14.21 10.57
C PRO A 85 4.45 13.38 9.77
N ASN A 86 4.86 12.69 8.70
CA ASN A 86 3.93 11.99 7.80
C ASN A 86 3.89 10.47 7.99
N VAL A 87 4.21 9.98 9.20
CA VAL A 87 4.02 8.57 9.55
C VAL A 87 3.26 8.48 10.86
N THR A 88 2.24 7.63 10.89
CA THR A 88 1.41 7.38 12.07
C THR A 88 2.28 6.93 13.25
N ASP A 89 1.88 7.29 14.46
CA ASP A 89 2.64 6.99 15.68
C ASP A 89 2.75 5.48 15.96
N LEU A 90 3.71 5.11 16.79
CA LEU A 90 4.01 3.71 17.11
C LEU A 90 2.80 2.93 17.64
N THR A 91 1.99 3.55 18.50
CA THR A 91 0.86 2.88 19.15
C THR A 91 -0.18 2.52 18.10
N SER A 92 -0.53 3.49 17.24
CA SER A 92 -1.46 3.29 16.14
C SER A 92 -0.93 2.26 15.13
N VAL A 93 0.35 2.36 14.72
CA VAL A 93 0.96 1.38 13.80
C VAL A 93 0.97 -0.03 14.39
N GLY A 94 1.22 -0.16 15.70
CA GLY A 94 1.12 -1.43 16.42
C GLY A 94 -0.27 -2.05 16.32
N ALA A 95 -1.29 -1.27 16.68
CA ALA A 95 -2.68 -1.72 16.60
C ALA A 95 -3.09 -2.11 15.18
N LEU A 96 -2.70 -1.33 14.17
CA LEU A 96 -2.94 -1.64 12.76
C LEU A 96 -2.27 -2.94 12.32
N ALA A 97 -1.04 -3.20 12.79
CA ALA A 97 -0.30 -4.40 12.43
C ALA A 97 -0.88 -5.65 13.11
N ASP A 98 -1.36 -5.53 14.35
CA ASP A 98 -2.06 -6.60 15.06
C ASP A 98 -3.44 -6.90 14.42
N ALA A 99 -4.18 -5.87 13.99
CA ALA A 99 -5.41 -6.02 13.23
C ALA A 99 -5.17 -6.74 11.89
N LEU A 100 -4.19 -6.28 11.11
CA LEU A 100 -3.77 -6.95 9.87
C LEU A 100 -3.44 -8.42 10.08
N GLY A 101 -2.71 -8.74 11.16
CA GLY A 101 -2.37 -10.11 11.53
C GLY A 101 -3.62 -10.98 11.74
N THR A 102 -4.62 -10.43 12.42
CA THR A 102 -5.90 -11.08 12.70
C THR A 102 -6.72 -11.27 11.43
N ASP A 103 -6.87 -10.22 10.60
CA ASP A 103 -7.69 -10.26 9.39
C ASP A 103 -7.15 -11.27 8.37
N ILE A 104 -5.84 -11.29 8.13
CA ILE A 104 -5.21 -12.24 7.21
C ILE A 104 -5.28 -13.67 7.79
N ALA A 105 -5.13 -13.85 9.10
CA ALA A 105 -5.26 -15.16 9.72
C ALA A 105 -6.69 -15.71 9.64
N ALA A 106 -7.70 -14.83 9.71
CA ALA A 106 -9.10 -15.21 9.51
C ALA A 106 -9.40 -15.56 8.05
N ALA A 107 -8.80 -14.84 7.09
CA ALA A 107 -8.95 -15.10 5.66
C ALA A 107 -8.25 -16.40 5.19
N ILE A 108 -7.34 -16.96 5.98
CA ILE A 108 -6.56 -18.16 5.64
C ILE A 108 -6.86 -19.27 6.67
N PRO A 109 -7.87 -20.13 6.42
CA PRO A 109 -8.22 -21.19 7.34
C PRO A 109 -7.08 -22.23 7.48
N ALA A 110 -6.97 -22.86 8.66
CA ALA A 110 -5.87 -23.80 8.94
C ALA A 110 -5.87 -25.06 8.05
N GLY A 111 -7.02 -25.44 7.47
CA GLY A 111 -7.16 -26.63 6.63
C GLY A 111 -6.88 -27.96 7.35
N VAL A 112 -6.97 -29.05 6.61
CA VAL A 112 -6.81 -30.42 7.14
C VAL A 112 -5.34 -30.83 7.35
N ASP A 113 -4.37 -30.09 6.80
CA ASP A 113 -2.96 -30.46 6.69
C ASP A 113 -2.06 -30.21 7.92
N GLY A 114 -2.67 -30.00 9.08
CA GLY A 114 -1.94 -29.57 10.27
C GLY A 114 -1.69 -28.07 10.35
N GLY A 115 -2.30 -27.24 9.50
CA GLY A 115 -2.03 -25.79 9.48
C GLY A 115 -0.71 -25.41 8.82
N LYS A 116 -0.11 -26.33 8.05
CA LYS A 116 1.16 -26.10 7.37
C LYS A 116 0.96 -25.20 6.15
N CYS A 117 -0.13 -25.38 5.40
CA CYS A 117 -0.47 -24.54 4.27
C CYS A 117 -0.77 -23.11 4.75
N ALA A 118 -1.67 -22.95 5.71
CA ALA A 118 -1.99 -21.67 6.31
C ALA A 118 -0.73 -20.96 6.86
N GLY A 119 0.13 -21.69 7.58
CA GLY A 119 1.39 -21.14 8.08
C GLY A 119 2.36 -20.69 6.98
N LYS A 120 2.37 -21.30 5.80
CA LYS A 120 3.17 -20.84 4.65
C LYS A 120 2.55 -19.60 4.01
N LYS A 121 1.24 -19.59 3.80
CA LYS A 121 0.50 -18.46 3.21
C LYS A 121 0.61 -17.20 4.07
N LEU A 122 0.47 -17.32 5.39
CA LEU A 122 0.71 -16.24 6.34
C LEU A 122 2.13 -15.67 6.27
N LYS A 123 3.14 -16.53 6.09
CA LYS A 123 4.54 -16.08 5.89
C LYS A 123 4.71 -15.35 4.55
N ALA A 124 4.04 -15.80 3.50
CA ALA A 124 4.05 -15.14 2.19
C ALA A 124 3.39 -13.75 2.27
N ALA A 125 2.24 -13.64 2.93
CA ALA A 125 1.56 -12.37 3.22
C ALA A 125 2.45 -11.40 4.01
N GLY A 126 3.15 -11.89 5.04
CA GLY A 126 4.13 -11.08 5.78
C GLY A 126 5.29 -10.61 4.91
N LYS A 127 5.77 -11.45 3.98
CA LYS A 127 6.83 -11.07 3.04
C LYS A 127 6.38 -10.03 2.02
N ARG A 128 5.13 -10.11 1.53
CA ARG A 128 4.52 -9.06 0.69
C ARG A 128 4.48 -7.75 1.45
N THR A 129 3.88 -7.73 2.64
CA THR A 129 3.76 -6.55 3.51
C THR A 129 5.12 -5.88 3.75
N SER A 130 6.14 -6.65 4.16
CA SER A 130 7.48 -6.09 4.37
C SER A 130 8.15 -5.61 3.08
N THR A 131 7.86 -6.22 1.92
CA THR A 131 8.43 -5.79 0.63
C THR A 131 7.75 -4.51 0.14
N MET A 132 6.42 -4.42 0.23
CA MET A 132 5.61 -3.27 -0.13
C MET A 132 6.01 -2.02 0.67
N LEU A 133 6.03 -2.11 2.01
CA LEU A 133 6.40 -0.98 2.86
C LEU A 133 7.86 -0.57 2.68
N LYS A 134 8.75 -1.49 2.31
CA LYS A 134 10.12 -1.16 1.92
C LYS A 134 10.18 -0.44 0.57
N ALA A 135 9.30 -0.77 -0.36
CA ALA A 135 9.14 -0.08 -1.64
C ALA A 135 8.72 1.37 -1.39
N LEU A 136 7.65 1.57 -0.63
CA LEU A 136 7.16 2.89 -0.22
C LEU A 136 8.23 3.69 0.53
N ALA A 137 8.97 3.05 1.44
CA ALA A 137 10.10 3.68 2.12
C ALA A 137 11.21 4.15 1.17
N ASN A 138 11.48 3.40 0.10
CA ASN A 138 12.48 3.81 -0.89
C ASN A 138 11.97 4.96 -1.75
N ASP A 139 10.70 4.93 -2.15
CA ASP A 139 10.05 6.00 -2.90
C ASP A 139 10.01 7.31 -2.11
N ARG A 140 9.75 7.27 -0.79
CA ARG A 140 9.85 8.46 0.09
C ARG A 140 11.22 9.12 0.06
N LYS A 141 12.32 8.36 -0.03
CA LYS A 141 13.68 8.93 -0.08
C LYS A 141 14.02 9.49 -1.46
N LYS A 142 13.50 8.86 -2.51
CA LYS A 142 13.72 9.22 -3.90
C LYS A 142 12.53 8.74 -4.71
N THR A 143 11.64 9.67 -5.01
CA THR A 143 10.43 9.38 -5.79
C THR A 143 10.81 8.89 -7.17
N ASP A 144 10.31 7.72 -7.51
CA ASP A 144 10.62 7.03 -8.76
C ASP A 144 9.48 6.05 -9.05
N ALA A 145 8.48 6.55 -9.80
CA ALA A 145 7.23 5.83 -10.04
C ALA A 145 7.46 4.48 -10.74
N GLU A 146 8.45 4.40 -11.64
CA GLU A 146 8.81 3.17 -12.34
C GLU A 146 9.39 2.14 -11.35
N LYS A 147 10.34 2.55 -10.50
CA LYS A 147 10.90 1.66 -9.48
C LYS A 147 9.88 1.27 -8.43
N LEU A 148 8.99 2.17 -8.04
CA LEU A 148 7.91 1.86 -7.10
C LEU A 148 7.00 0.79 -7.70
N THR A 149 6.53 1.00 -8.93
CA THR A 149 5.67 0.05 -9.66
C THR A 149 6.33 -1.31 -9.78
N ALA A 150 7.60 -1.36 -10.22
CA ALA A 150 8.35 -2.61 -10.33
C ALA A 150 8.54 -3.31 -8.97
N ALA A 151 8.72 -2.55 -7.90
CA ALA A 151 8.89 -3.11 -6.55
C ALA A 151 7.58 -3.61 -5.93
N LEU A 152 6.44 -2.98 -6.25
CA LEU A 152 5.10 -3.44 -5.89
C LEU A 152 4.76 -4.73 -6.64
N ALA A 153 4.97 -4.78 -7.96
CA ALA A 153 4.81 -6.00 -8.76
C ALA A 153 5.65 -7.15 -8.18
N LYS A 154 6.90 -6.89 -7.80
CA LYS A 154 7.75 -7.89 -7.13
C LYS A 154 7.25 -8.32 -5.74
N ALA A 155 6.48 -7.48 -5.04
CA ALA A 155 5.84 -7.87 -3.79
C ALA A 155 4.65 -8.82 -4.06
N ASP A 156 3.88 -8.56 -5.11
CA ASP A 156 2.78 -9.41 -5.56
C ASP A 156 3.27 -10.76 -6.10
N ASP A 157 4.33 -10.76 -6.93
CA ASP A 157 4.96 -12.00 -7.43
C ASP A 157 5.43 -12.92 -6.30
N LYS A 158 5.98 -12.33 -5.22
CA LYS A 158 6.40 -13.09 -4.04
C LYS A 158 5.23 -13.65 -3.25
N LEU A 159 4.12 -12.92 -3.20
CA LEU A 159 2.88 -13.44 -2.61
C LEU A 159 2.39 -14.62 -3.43
N ALA A 160 2.22 -14.41 -4.74
CA ALA A 160 1.74 -15.43 -5.66
C ALA A 160 2.62 -16.69 -5.61
N SER A 161 3.93 -16.55 -5.79
CA SER A 161 4.87 -17.67 -5.69
C SER A 161 4.81 -18.37 -4.34
N GLY A 162 4.58 -17.63 -3.24
CA GLY A 162 4.44 -18.20 -1.90
C GLY A 162 3.17 -19.02 -1.72
N PHE A 163 2.06 -18.57 -2.31
CA PHE A 163 0.77 -19.27 -2.32
C PHE A 163 0.84 -20.49 -3.22
N ASP A 164 1.33 -20.35 -4.45
CA ASP A 164 1.47 -21.45 -5.41
C ASP A 164 2.39 -22.56 -4.84
N ALA A 165 3.47 -22.18 -4.14
CA ALA A 165 4.36 -23.13 -3.43
C ALA A 165 3.74 -23.75 -2.16
N ALA A 166 2.68 -23.17 -1.62
CA ALA A 166 1.90 -23.75 -0.53
C ALA A 166 0.83 -24.72 -1.08
N GLU A 167 0.14 -24.32 -2.14
CA GLU A 167 -0.98 -25.03 -2.78
C GLU A 167 -0.53 -26.23 -3.64
N SER A 168 0.67 -26.18 -4.22
CA SER A 168 1.29 -27.33 -4.92
C SER A 168 1.51 -28.56 -4.02
N LYS A 169 1.28 -28.45 -2.72
CA LYS A 169 1.26 -29.61 -1.81
C LYS A 169 -0.16 -30.17 -1.76
N LEU A 170 -0.29 -31.46 -2.09
CA LEU A 170 -1.56 -32.21 -2.18
C LEU A 170 -2.50 -32.07 -0.96
N THR A 171 -1.98 -31.64 0.19
CA THR A 171 -2.73 -31.47 1.43
C THR A 171 -3.34 -30.08 1.61
N CYS A 172 -3.02 -29.11 0.77
CA CYS A 172 -3.55 -27.75 0.91
C CYS A 172 -4.92 -27.62 0.22
N GLU A 173 -5.99 -27.78 1.00
CA GLU A 173 -7.38 -27.64 0.51
C GLU A 173 -7.88 -26.19 0.46
N THR A 174 -7.20 -25.28 1.15
CA THR A 174 -7.50 -23.84 1.06
C THR A 174 -6.86 -23.32 -0.22
N ALA A 175 -7.60 -23.27 -1.33
CA ALA A 175 -7.15 -22.68 -2.60
C ALA A 175 -8.04 -21.49 -2.97
N GLY A 176 -7.49 -20.54 -3.74
CA GLY A 176 -8.26 -19.40 -4.28
C GLY A 176 -8.39 -18.18 -3.36
N ASP A 177 -7.87 -18.24 -2.14
CA ASP A 177 -7.78 -17.13 -1.18
C ASP A 177 -6.74 -16.06 -1.59
N LYS A 178 -5.81 -16.39 -2.50
CA LYS A 178 -4.73 -15.49 -2.98
C LYS A 178 -5.21 -14.09 -3.36
N CYS A 179 -6.39 -13.96 -3.99
CA CYS A 179 -6.89 -12.69 -4.50
C CYS A 179 -7.40 -11.73 -3.40
N SER A 180 -7.79 -12.25 -2.23
CA SER A 180 -8.32 -11.43 -1.14
C SER A 180 -7.24 -10.89 -0.20
N ILE A 181 -6.05 -11.49 -0.19
CA ILE A 181 -4.95 -11.14 0.72
C ILE A 181 -4.30 -9.77 0.44
N PRO A 182 -4.18 -9.30 -0.81
CA PRO A 182 -3.66 -7.96 -1.08
C PRO A 182 -4.46 -6.85 -0.40
N VAL A 183 -5.80 -6.95 -0.35
CA VAL A 183 -6.69 -5.89 0.14
C VAL A 183 -6.36 -5.41 1.57
N PRO A 184 -6.34 -6.26 2.61
CA PRO A 184 -6.01 -5.80 3.96
C PRO A 184 -4.55 -5.31 4.09
N ILE A 185 -3.62 -5.85 3.30
CA ILE A 185 -2.22 -5.38 3.29
C ILE A 185 -2.14 -3.97 2.69
N ASP A 186 -2.90 -3.69 1.65
CA ASP A 186 -2.92 -2.40 0.98
C ASP A 186 -3.61 -1.34 1.87
N ASP A 187 -4.70 -1.68 2.55
CA ASP A 187 -5.33 -0.83 3.59
C ASP A 187 -4.33 -0.48 4.71
N TYR A 188 -3.66 -1.49 5.26
CA TYR A 188 -2.62 -1.29 6.27
C TYR A 188 -1.53 -0.35 5.76
N ALA A 189 -1.02 -0.56 4.54
CA ALA A 189 0.03 0.28 3.97
C ALA A 189 -0.41 1.74 3.82
N GLN A 190 -1.64 1.99 3.37
CA GLN A 190 -2.21 3.33 3.23
C GLN A 190 -2.33 4.05 4.57
N ARG A 191 -2.87 3.37 5.58
CA ARG A 191 -3.09 3.91 6.94
C ARG A 191 -1.78 4.16 7.69
N VAL A 192 -0.76 3.34 7.49
CA VAL A 192 0.57 3.53 8.09
C VAL A 192 1.33 4.66 7.41
N ALA A 193 1.29 4.71 6.08
CA ALA A 193 2.13 5.61 5.32
C ALA A 193 1.64 7.06 5.29
N VAL A 194 0.53 7.36 6.00
CA VAL A 194 -0.29 8.57 5.87
C VAL A 194 -0.27 9.02 4.41
N ILE A 195 -0.47 8.05 3.51
CA ILE A 195 -0.68 8.37 2.11
C ILE A 195 -2.07 8.97 2.14
N ARG A 196 -2.15 10.29 2.36
CA ARG A 196 -3.12 11.08 1.60
C ARG A 196 -2.79 10.70 0.18
N PHE A 197 -3.63 9.87 -0.43
CA PHE A 197 -3.48 9.52 -1.82
C PHE A 197 -3.41 10.84 -2.58
N SER A 198 -2.20 11.27 -2.94
CA SER A 198 -1.99 12.31 -3.95
C SER A 198 -2.38 11.79 -5.35
N GLY A 199 -2.96 10.58 -5.42
CA GLY A 199 -3.57 9.97 -6.60
C GLY A 199 -5.08 9.69 -6.46
N CYS A 200 -5.72 10.09 -5.37
CA CYS A 200 -7.13 10.45 -5.40
C CYS A 200 -7.11 11.97 -5.53
N PRO A 201 -7.24 12.55 -6.74
CA PRO A 201 -7.80 13.90 -6.76
C PRO A 201 -9.14 13.76 -6.04
N ASP A 202 -9.29 14.49 -4.94
CA ASP A 202 -10.54 14.84 -4.27
C ASP A 202 -11.64 13.76 -4.31
N GLN A 203 -11.86 13.10 -3.17
CA GLN A 203 -12.91 12.09 -2.96
C GLN A 203 -14.23 12.47 -3.67
N LEU A 204 -14.51 11.82 -4.80
CA LEU A 204 -15.72 12.01 -5.58
C LEU A 204 -16.87 11.28 -4.88
N LEU A 205 -17.80 12.05 -4.32
CA LEU A 205 -19.07 11.55 -3.81
C LEU A 205 -20.12 11.65 -4.92
N TYR A 206 -20.59 10.50 -5.41
CA TYR A 206 -21.74 10.44 -6.32
C TYR A 206 -23.01 10.20 -5.50
N GLY A 207 -23.97 11.12 -5.59
CA GLY A 207 -25.31 10.92 -5.03
C GLY A 207 -26.11 9.92 -5.85
N THR A 208 -26.94 9.09 -5.20
CA THR A 208 -27.74 8.03 -5.83
C THR A 208 -29.02 8.53 -6.53
N GLU A 209 -29.15 9.83 -6.78
CA GLU A 209 -30.37 10.42 -7.35
C GLU A 209 -30.33 10.44 -8.88
N GLY A 210 -30.64 9.28 -9.48
CA GLY A 210 -30.89 9.15 -10.92
C GLY A 210 -29.65 9.24 -11.81
N ASN A 211 -29.88 9.35 -13.12
CA ASN A 211 -28.89 9.38 -14.21
C ASN A 211 -27.95 10.61 -14.20
N ARG A 212 -27.69 11.22 -13.04
CA ARG A 212 -27.02 12.51 -12.93
C ARG A 212 -25.91 12.45 -11.90
N MET A 213 -24.68 12.48 -12.38
CA MET A 213 -23.51 12.58 -11.52
C MET A 213 -23.25 14.04 -11.18
N ARG A 214 -23.39 14.39 -9.90
CA ARG A 214 -23.12 15.73 -9.38
C ARG A 214 -21.80 15.74 -8.63
N ARG A 215 -20.87 16.63 -8.99
CA ARG A 215 -19.61 16.84 -8.28
C ARG A 215 -19.75 17.99 -7.29
N TYR A 216 -19.60 17.67 -6.01
CA TYR A 216 -19.47 18.62 -4.92
C TYR A 216 -18.04 18.60 -4.37
N ASP A 217 -17.58 19.73 -3.85
CA ASP A 217 -16.42 19.75 -2.96
C ASP A 217 -16.82 19.13 -1.61
N ILE A 218 -15.98 18.27 -1.05
CA ILE A 218 -16.28 17.52 0.18
C ILE A 218 -16.59 18.46 1.36
N ASP A 219 -15.96 19.62 1.39
CA ASP A 219 -16.12 20.62 2.45
C ASP A 219 -17.43 21.43 2.31
N THR A 220 -18.20 21.24 1.23
CA THR A 220 -19.39 22.06 0.92
C THR A 220 -20.64 21.25 0.55
N ILE A 221 -20.69 19.97 0.88
CA ILE A 221 -21.84 19.11 0.57
C ILE A 221 -23.14 19.72 1.11
N GLY A 222 -24.11 19.94 0.22
CA GLY A 222 -25.44 20.47 0.53
C GLY A 222 -25.54 22.00 0.64
N THR A 223 -24.42 22.74 0.64
CA THR A 223 -24.43 24.22 0.78
C THR A 223 -23.53 24.95 -0.23
N GLY A 224 -22.62 24.25 -0.90
CA GLY A 224 -21.70 24.81 -1.88
C GLY A 224 -22.26 24.89 -3.30
N THR A 225 -21.59 25.69 -4.12
CA THR A 225 -21.79 25.73 -5.57
C THR A 225 -21.41 24.40 -6.21
N LEU A 226 -22.32 23.85 -6.99
CA LEU A 226 -22.11 22.64 -7.78
C LEU A 226 -20.94 22.85 -8.75
N VAL A 227 -19.92 22.00 -8.67
CA VAL A 227 -18.68 22.15 -9.43
C VAL A 227 -18.81 21.54 -10.82
N GLU A 228 -19.59 20.45 -10.95
CA GLU A 228 -19.91 19.84 -12.22
C GLU A 228 -21.21 19.05 -12.13
N ASP A 229 -21.94 19.00 -13.24
CA ASP A 229 -23.26 18.40 -13.36
C ASP A 229 -23.35 17.63 -14.67
N ILE A 230 -22.98 16.35 -14.63
CA ILE A 230 -22.92 15.51 -15.81
C ILE A 230 -24.19 14.67 -15.86
N PHE A 231 -24.97 14.85 -16.93
CA PHE A 231 -26.07 13.95 -17.25
C PHE A 231 -25.53 12.74 -18.01
N ILE A 232 -25.73 11.55 -17.46
CA ILE A 232 -25.45 10.29 -18.15
C ILE A 232 -26.77 9.83 -18.76
N GLU A 233 -26.97 10.10 -20.06
CA GLU A 233 -28.20 9.74 -20.76
C GLU A 233 -28.56 8.25 -20.61
N GLN A 234 -27.57 7.37 -20.58
CA GLN A 234 -27.73 5.94 -20.31
C GLN A 234 -26.51 5.37 -19.56
N ALA A 235 -26.70 4.84 -18.35
CA ALA A 235 -25.75 3.92 -17.75
C ALA A 235 -25.78 2.65 -18.62
N ASN A 236 -24.73 2.43 -19.40
CA ASN A 236 -24.70 1.39 -20.43
C ASN A 236 -24.94 0.02 -19.77
N LEU A 237 -26.11 -0.59 -20.03
CA LEU A 237 -26.44 -1.92 -19.56
C LEU A 237 -25.56 -2.92 -20.32
N ASP A 238 -24.69 -3.66 -19.63
CA ASP A 238 -24.19 -4.90 -20.22
C ASP A 238 -25.39 -5.83 -20.53
N PRO A 239 -25.27 -6.81 -21.44
CA PRO A 239 -26.36 -7.75 -21.75
C PRO A 239 -26.87 -8.57 -20.55
N SER A 240 -26.22 -8.46 -19.40
CA SER A 240 -26.51 -9.14 -18.13
C SER A 240 -27.15 -8.20 -17.10
N GLY A 241 -27.42 -6.94 -17.43
CA GLY A 241 -28.12 -5.98 -16.57
C GLY A 241 -27.33 -5.51 -15.36
N ARG A 242 -26.00 -5.50 -15.40
CA ARG A 242 -25.16 -5.00 -14.29
C ARG A 242 -24.81 -3.53 -14.45
N ASP A 243 -24.98 -2.78 -13.35
CA ASP A 243 -24.57 -1.39 -13.20
C ASP A 243 -23.03 -1.28 -13.08
N VAL A 244 -22.43 -0.39 -13.88
CA VAL A 244 -20.98 -0.15 -13.97
C VAL A 244 -20.53 0.91 -12.95
N ASN A 245 -21.10 0.89 -11.76
CA ASN A 245 -20.50 1.60 -10.64
C ASN A 245 -19.32 0.77 -10.14
N GLY A 246 -18.11 1.31 -10.31
CA GLY A 246 -16.90 0.78 -9.69
C GLY A 246 -17.04 0.65 -8.17
N PRO A 247 -16.03 0.12 -7.46
CA PRO A 247 -16.12 -0.10 -6.02
C PRO A 247 -16.50 1.19 -5.28
N ILE A 248 -17.68 1.19 -4.67
CA ILE A 248 -18.15 2.23 -3.76
C ILE A 248 -17.37 2.06 -2.45
N CYS A 249 -16.50 3.01 -2.11
CA CYS A 249 -15.83 3.02 -0.82
C CYS A 249 -16.84 3.34 0.29
N PRO A 250 -16.88 2.56 1.39
CA PRO A 250 -17.71 2.91 2.54
C PRO A 250 -17.20 4.20 3.20
N LEU A 251 -18.13 5.07 3.61
CA LEU A 251 -17.87 6.25 4.44
C LEU A 251 -17.27 5.82 5.80
N PRO A 252 -16.34 6.59 6.40
CA PRO A 252 -16.03 6.46 7.83
C PRO A 252 -17.22 6.87 8.71
#